data_AF-A0A1B6KLI2-F1
#
_entry.id   AF-A0A1B6KLI2-F1
#
_cell.length_a   1.000
_cell.length_b   1.000
_cell.length_c   1.000
_cell.angle_alpha   90.00
_cell.angle_beta   90.00
_cell.angle_gamma   90.00
#
_symmetry.space_group_name_H-M   'P 1'
#
loop_
_entity.id
_entity.type
_entity.pdbx_description
1 polymer ?
#
loop_
_entity_poly.entity_id
_entity_poly.type
_entity_poly.pdbx_seq_one_letter_code
_entity_poly.pdbx_strand_id
1 'polypeptide(L)'
;THIAIRKPEQSGSAYFNYKGFYSIVLLAVVDADKKFIMVDAGINGRISDSEVMFYSKFGELFHCNSLEIPKPAPLPNTTSNFPFVFVGDEAFALHPNLMKPYSLRLALTNEQCEYNR
;
A
#
# COMPACT_ATOMS: atom_id res chain seq x y z
N THR A 1 -4.58 0.74 -7.76
CA THR A 1 -5.53 0.48 -8.88
C THR A 1 -5.76 1.74 -9.70
N HIS A 2 -5.82 1.65 -11.03
CA HIS A 2 -6.09 2.82 -11.89
C HIS A 2 -7.58 2.96 -12.20
N ILE A 3 -8.14 4.15 -11.99
CA ILE A 3 -9.48 4.54 -12.44
C ILE A 3 -9.31 5.38 -13.71
N ALA A 4 -9.91 4.94 -14.81
CA ALA A 4 -9.83 5.65 -16.08
C ALA A 4 -10.56 7.01 -16.00
N ILE A 5 -9.92 8.06 -16.53
CA ILE A 5 -10.49 9.40 -16.62
C ILE A 5 -10.36 9.96 -18.03
N ARG A 6 -11.14 10.99 -18.34
CA ARG A 6 -10.83 11.85 -19.49
C ARG A 6 -9.56 12.64 -19.19
N LYS A 7 -8.72 12.85 -20.21
CA LYS A 7 -7.53 13.69 -20.10
C LYS A 7 -7.91 15.08 -19.56
N PRO A 8 -7.39 15.51 -18.40
CA PRO A 8 -7.63 16.86 -17.92
C PRO A 8 -6.99 17.91 -18.85
N GLU A 9 -7.59 19.08 -18.96
CA GLU A 9 -7.07 20.15 -19.81
C GLU A 9 -5.67 20.57 -19.35
N GLN A 10 -4.79 20.86 -20.32
CA GLN A 10 -3.41 21.35 -20.07
C GLN A 10 -2.55 20.42 -19.19
N SER A 11 -2.94 19.17 -18.96
CA SER A 11 -2.25 18.26 -18.03
C SER A 11 -1.01 17.57 -18.60
N GLY A 12 -0.69 17.78 -19.89
CA GLY A 12 0.31 17.00 -20.61
C GLY A 12 0.08 15.49 -20.43
N SER A 13 1.11 14.79 -19.95
CA SER A 13 1.10 13.36 -19.63
C SER A 13 1.04 13.05 -18.13
N ALA A 14 0.68 14.03 -17.28
CA ALA A 14 0.65 13.84 -15.81
C ALA A 14 -0.28 12.71 -15.35
N TYR A 15 -1.37 12.45 -16.08
CA TYR A 15 -2.32 11.37 -15.76
C TYR A 15 -2.15 10.14 -16.66
N PHE A 16 -1.23 10.17 -17.63
CA PHE A 16 -1.04 9.08 -18.57
C PHE A 16 -0.22 7.96 -17.92
N ASN A 17 -0.88 6.81 -17.69
CA ASN A 17 -0.28 5.69 -16.99
C ASN A 17 0.51 4.75 -17.92
N TYR A 18 1.25 3.82 -17.34
CA TYR A 18 2.03 2.82 -18.07
C TYR A 18 1.18 1.82 -18.88
N LYS A 19 -0.14 1.78 -18.64
CA LYS A 19 -1.11 0.97 -19.40
C LYS A 19 -1.66 1.68 -20.63
N GLY A 20 -1.19 2.89 -20.93
CA GLY A 20 -1.54 3.62 -22.15
C GLY A 20 -2.84 4.41 -22.10
N PHE A 21 -3.36 4.74 -20.91
CA PHE A 21 -4.56 5.57 -20.77
C PHE A 21 -4.43 6.60 -19.64
N TYR A 22 -5.31 7.62 -19.63
CA TYR A 22 -5.34 8.63 -18.57
C TYR A 22 -6.10 8.09 -17.36
N SER A 23 -5.51 8.20 -16.17
CA SER A 23 -6.10 7.67 -14.94
C SER A 23 -5.74 8.47 -13.70
N ILE A 24 -6.52 8.26 -12.64
CA ILE A 24 -6.12 8.51 -11.25
C ILE A 24 -5.91 7.18 -10.53
N VAL A 25 -5.19 7.21 -9.41
CA VAL A 25 -5.00 6.04 -8.55
C VAL A 25 -6.05 6.02 -7.45
N LEU A 26 -6.55 4.80 -7.19
CA LEU A 26 -7.30 4.41 -6.01
C LEU A 26 -6.38 3.62 -5.08
N LEU A 27 -6.18 4.15 -3.87
CA LEU A 27 -5.61 3.44 -2.72
C LEU A 27 -6.75 3.03 -1.80
N ALA A 28 -6.77 1.77 -1.39
CA ALA A 28 -7.77 1.25 -0.48
C ALA A 28 -7.09 0.46 0.64
N VAL A 29 -7.53 0.71 1.87
CA VAL A 29 -7.12 -0.04 3.05
C VAL A 29 -8.32 -0.89 3.47
N VAL A 30 -8.06 -2.18 3.68
CA VAL A 30 -9.09 -3.16 4.02
C VAL A 30 -8.75 -3.86 5.33
N ASP A 31 -9.78 -4.29 6.04
CA ASP A 31 -9.63 -5.18 7.19
C ASP A 31 -9.51 -6.66 6.75
N ALA A 32 -9.37 -7.55 7.73
CA ALA A 32 -9.28 -9.00 7.50
C ALA A 32 -10.57 -9.61 6.91
N ASP A 33 -11.72 -8.95 7.08
CA ASP A 33 -13.00 -9.34 6.48
C ASP A 33 -13.18 -8.82 5.05
N LYS A 34 -12.12 -8.21 4.48
CA LYS A 34 -12.12 -7.58 3.15
C LYS A 34 -13.08 -6.40 3.04
N LYS A 35 -13.37 -5.71 4.15
CA LYS A 35 -14.18 -4.49 4.17
C LYS A 35 -13.26 -3.28 4.03
N PHE A 36 -13.66 -2.32 3.21
CA PHE A 36 -12.95 -1.05 3.10
C PHE A 36 -13.07 -0.28 4.42
N ILE A 37 -11.92 0.07 5.01
CA ILE A 37 -11.83 0.92 6.21
C ILE A 37 -11.35 2.33 5.86
N MET A 38 -10.64 2.48 4.73
CA MET A 38 -10.25 3.76 4.17
C MET A 38 -10.12 3.65 2.65
N VAL A 39 -10.54 4.70 1.95
CA VAL A 39 -10.38 4.82 0.51
C VAL A 39 -9.86 6.22 0.20
N ASP A 40 -8.81 6.31 -0.60
CA ASP A 40 -8.23 7.55 -1.11
C ASP A 40 -8.13 7.48 -2.64
N ALA A 41 -8.64 8.51 -3.31
CA ALA A 41 -8.69 8.59 -4.76
C ALA A 41 -8.44 10.02 -5.24
N GLY A 42 -7.66 10.16 -6.31
CA GLY A 42 -7.44 11.45 -6.97
C GLY A 42 -5.98 11.73 -7.33
N ILE A 43 -5.06 10.96 -6.75
CA ILE A 43 -3.64 11.01 -7.10
C ILE A 43 -3.46 10.65 -8.59
N ASN A 44 -2.59 11.37 -9.31
CA ASN A 44 -2.43 11.14 -10.74
C ASN A 44 -1.95 9.71 -11.04
N GLY A 45 -2.41 9.13 -12.15
CA GLY A 45 -2.12 7.74 -12.52
C GLY A 45 -0.72 7.47 -13.08
N ARG A 46 0.18 8.47 -13.09
CA ARG A 46 1.54 8.28 -13.60
C ARG A 46 2.53 7.91 -12.50
N ILE A 47 2.27 8.34 -11.27
CA ILE A 47 3.22 8.12 -10.18
C ILE A 47 3.28 6.65 -9.74
N SER A 48 4.38 6.29 -9.09
CA SER A 48 4.60 4.95 -8.54
C SER A 48 3.76 4.66 -7.30
N ASP A 49 3.58 3.38 -6.98
CA ASP A 49 2.84 2.98 -5.77
C ASP A 49 3.47 3.53 -4.49
N SER A 50 4.81 3.61 -4.40
CA SER A 50 5.51 4.21 -3.27
C SER A 50 5.13 5.69 -3.08
N GLU A 51 5.00 6.44 -4.18
CA GLU A 51 4.58 7.84 -4.15
C GLU A 51 3.08 7.95 -3.83
N VAL A 52 2.23 7.03 -4.31
CA VAL A 52 0.81 6.97 -3.94
C VAL A 52 0.67 6.80 -2.43
N MET A 53 1.43 5.88 -1.83
CA MET A 53 1.47 5.71 -0.38
C MET A 53 1.86 7.03 0.29
N PHE A 54 2.97 7.66 -0.14
CA PHE A 54 3.47 8.90 0.47
C PHE A 54 2.49 10.09 0.39
N TYR A 55 1.85 10.31 -0.76
CA TYR A 55 0.95 11.45 -0.97
C TYR A 55 -0.50 11.20 -0.53
N SER A 56 -0.86 9.96 -0.19
CA SER A 56 -2.20 9.63 0.30
C SER A 56 -2.43 10.13 1.72
N LYS A 57 -3.70 10.35 2.08
CA LYS A 57 -4.10 10.65 3.45
C LYS A 57 -3.73 9.53 4.41
N PHE A 58 -3.83 8.27 3.96
CA PHE A 58 -3.38 7.13 4.73
C PHE A 58 -1.89 7.21 5.05
N GLY A 59 -1.06 7.48 4.05
CA GLY A 59 0.38 7.63 4.24
C GLY A 59 0.74 8.77 5.17
N GLU A 60 0.10 9.92 5.05
CA GLU A 60 0.27 11.05 5.98
C GLU A 60 0.02 10.59 7.42
N LEU A 61 -1.14 9.98 7.70
CA LEU A 61 -1.51 9.50 9.02
C LEU A 61 -0.57 8.37 9.51
N PHE A 62 -0.14 7.49 8.61
CA PHE A 62 0.77 6.39 8.91
C PHE A 62 2.15 6.90 9.36
N HIS A 63 2.75 7.83 8.60
CA HIS A 63 4.08 8.36 8.91
C HIS A 63 4.07 9.33 10.11
N CYS A 64 2.96 10.04 10.33
CA CYS A 64 2.77 10.89 11.51
C CYS A 64 2.29 10.13 12.76
N ASN A 65 2.25 8.79 12.72
CA ASN A 65 1.79 7.94 13.84
C ASN A 65 0.40 8.34 14.38
N SER A 66 -0.50 8.76 13.48
CA SER A 66 -1.83 9.29 13.78
C SER A 66 -2.97 8.31 13.43
N LEU A 67 -2.63 7.07 13.04
CA LEU A 67 -3.61 6.00 12.78
C LEU A 67 -4.10 5.27 14.04
N GLU A 68 -3.58 5.62 15.22
CA GLU A 68 -3.95 5.01 16.50
C GLU A 68 -3.84 3.47 16.49
N ILE A 69 -2.80 2.93 15.83
CA ILE A 69 -2.57 1.49 15.74
C ILE A 69 -2.43 0.91 17.15
N PRO A 70 -3.14 -0.19 17.49
CA PRO A 70 -3.04 -0.81 18.80
C PRO A 70 -1.60 -1.19 19.16
N LYS A 71 -1.29 -1.14 20.46
CA LYS A 71 -0.01 -1.60 20.97
C LYS A 71 0.19 -3.09 20.67
N PRO A 72 1.44 -3.55 20.50
CA PRO A 72 1.75 -4.96 20.30
C PRO A 72 1.08 -5.86 21.35
N ALA A 73 0.53 -6.98 20.90
CA ALA A 73 -0.21 -7.93 21.72
C ALA A 73 0.22 -9.38 21.39
N PRO A 74 0.06 -10.33 22.32
CA PRO A 74 0.41 -11.71 22.06
C PRO A 74 -0.54 -12.34 21.03
N LEU A 75 0.01 -13.17 20.14
CA LEU A 75 -0.78 -14.04 19.27
C LEU A 75 -1.36 -15.20 20.08
N PRO A 76 -2.44 -15.84 19.61
CA PRO A 76 -2.99 -17.03 20.24
C PRO A 76 -1.89 -18.08 20.51
N ASN A 77 -1.87 -18.62 21.72
CA ASN A 77 -0.89 -19.62 22.18
C ASN A 77 0.57 -19.13 22.22
N THR A 78 0.81 -17.82 22.28
CA THR A 78 2.15 -17.23 22.45
C THR A 78 2.19 -16.28 23.65
N THR A 79 3.39 -16.07 24.19
CA THR A 79 3.65 -15.06 25.24
C THR A 79 4.34 -13.81 24.70
N SER A 80 4.93 -13.89 23.51
CA SER A 80 5.62 -12.77 22.87
C SER A 80 4.63 -11.80 22.28
N ASN A 81 4.87 -10.50 22.45
CA ASN A 81 4.06 -9.46 21.83
C ASN A 81 4.44 -9.28 20.35
N PHE A 82 3.44 -9.21 19.48
CA PHE A 82 3.60 -8.96 18.05
C PHE A 82 2.93 -7.64 17.67
N PRO A 83 3.55 -6.84 16.79
CA PRO A 83 2.92 -5.61 16.32
C PRO A 83 1.72 -5.91 15.43
N PHE A 84 0.74 -5.01 15.44
CA PHE A 84 -0.29 -4.98 14.40
C PHE A 84 0.31 -4.36 13.14
N VAL A 85 0.17 -5.04 12.01
CA VAL A 85 0.79 -4.66 10.75
C VAL A 85 -0.24 -4.59 9.63
N PHE A 86 -0.06 -3.62 8.73
CA PHE A 86 -0.65 -3.67 7.40
C PHE A 86 0.18 -4.57 6.50
N VAL A 87 -0.48 -5.24 5.56
CA VAL A 87 0.20 -5.99 4.49
C VAL A 87 0.09 -5.16 3.22
N GLY A 88 1.21 -4.91 2.57
CA GLY A 88 1.30 -4.03 1.41
C GLY A 88 2.14 -4.59 0.27
N ASP A 89 2.19 -3.83 -0.82
CA ASP A 89 2.94 -4.18 -2.02
C ASP A 89 4.47 -4.07 -1.81
N GLU A 90 5.24 -4.78 -2.63
CA GLU A 90 6.72 -4.74 -2.64
C GLU A 90 7.27 -3.31 -2.73
N ALA A 91 6.55 -2.43 -3.44
CA ALA A 91 6.91 -1.03 -3.66
C ALA A 91 6.94 -0.19 -2.36
N PHE A 92 6.24 -0.59 -1.30
CA PHE A 92 6.23 0.17 -0.06
C PHE A 92 7.51 -0.04 0.75
N ALA A 93 7.89 0.92 1.59
CA ALA A 93 9.02 0.76 2.50
C ALA A 93 8.63 -0.16 3.67
N LEU A 94 9.55 -1.01 4.13
CA LEU A 94 9.32 -1.84 5.32
C LEU A 94 9.19 -0.94 6.56
N HIS A 95 8.23 -1.22 7.43
CA HIS A 95 7.98 -0.44 8.65
C HIS A 95 7.56 -1.38 9.80
N PRO A 96 7.76 -1.01 11.09
CA PRO A 96 7.27 -1.82 12.22
C PRO A 96 5.78 -2.19 12.17
N ASN A 97 4.98 -1.40 11.45
CA ASN A 97 3.54 -1.62 11.24
C ASN A 97 3.17 -1.87 9.77
N LEU A 98 4.12 -2.13 8.88
CA LEU A 98 3.85 -2.49 7.49
C LEU A 98 4.81 -3.59 7.01
N MET A 99 4.23 -4.74 6.70
CA MET A 99 4.91 -5.89 6.12
C MET A 99 4.70 -5.91 4.61
N LYS A 100 5.72 -6.36 3.89
CA LYS A 100 5.72 -6.45 2.43
C LYS A 100 6.34 -7.78 1.98
N PRO A 101 6.04 -8.25 0.76
CA PRO A 101 6.68 -9.45 0.21
C PRO A 101 8.20 -9.26 0.06
N TYR A 102 8.94 -10.38 0.06
CA TYR A 102 10.33 -10.39 -0.37
C TYR A 102 10.42 -10.02 -1.86
N SER A 103 11.44 -9.25 -2.23
CA SER A 103 11.59 -8.78 -3.59
C SER A 103 11.79 -9.92 -4.58
N LEU A 104 10.95 -9.97 -5.62
CA LEU A 104 11.05 -10.98 -6.68
C LEU A 104 12.28 -10.77 -7.58
N ARG A 105 13.00 -9.67 -7.41
CA ARG A 105 14.27 -9.39 -8.13
C ARG A 105 15.44 -10.21 -7.57
N LEU A 106 15.25 -10.87 -6.43
CA LEU A 106 16.24 -11.72 -5.79
C LEU A 106 15.91 -13.20 -6.02
N ALA A 107 16.93 -14.05 -5.98
CA ALA A 107 16.72 -15.50 -5.91
C ALA A 107 16.13 -15.84 -4.54
N LEU A 108 14.83 -16.12 -4.50
CA LEU A 108 14.11 -16.43 -3.28
C LEU A 108 14.36 -17.88 -2.84
N THR A 109 14.46 -18.07 -1.53
CA THR A 109 14.40 -19.43 -0.94
C THR A 109 12.97 -19.97 -1.04
N ASN A 110 12.79 -21.29 -0.86
CA ASN A 110 11.46 -21.89 -0.83
C ASN A 110 10.57 -21.27 0.26
N GLU A 111 11.13 -21.01 1.44
CA GLU A 111 10.42 -20.37 2.55
C GLU A 111 9.97 -18.94 2.20
N GLN A 112 10.81 -18.17 1.50
CA GLN A 112 10.45 -16.82 1.03
C GLN A 112 9.37 -16.86 -0.05
N CYS A 113 9.40 -17.86 -0.93
CA CYS A 113 8.34 -18.11 -1.89
C CYS A 113 7.02 -18.47 -1.21
N GLU A 114 7.05 -19.26 -0.14
CA GLU A 114 5.86 -19.59 0.66
C GLU A 114 5.31 -18.38 1.40
N TYR A 115 6.18 -17.54 1.98
CA TYR A 115 5.77 -16.29 2.61
C TYR A 115 5.11 -15.31 1.63
N ASN A 116 5.56 -15.29 0.37
CA ASN A 116 5.02 -14.41 -0.67
C ASN A 116 3.69 -14.92 -1.29
N ARG A 117 3.17 -16.10 -0.92
CA ARG A 117 1.88 -16.63 -1.43
C ARG A 117 0.69 -16.06 -0.68
#